data_AF-A0A2M8BPM7-F1
#
_entry.id   AF-A0A2M8BPM7-F1
#
_cell.length_a   1.000
_cell.length_b   1.000
_cell.length_c   1.000
_cell.angle_alpha   90.00
_cell.angle_beta   90.00
_cell.angle_gamma   90.00
#
_symmetry.space_group_name_H-M   'P 1'
#
loop_
_entity.id
_entity.type
_entity.pdbx_description
1 polymer ?
#
loop_
_entity_poly.entity_id
_entity_poly.type
_entity_poly.pdbx_seq_one_letter_code
_entity_poly.pdbx_strand_id
1 'polypeptide(L)'
;MASLQIRELPEHVYRMLADKAQRERRSLAQQAIVELDKLTEAEGRSRRLRTVAALQAAIKEGRSVVTRLEPADAIREDRDR
;
A
#
# COMPACT_ATOMS: atom_id res chain seq x y z
N MET A 1 10.28 -17.15 -12.85
CA MET A 1 9.18 -16.22 -12.49
C MET A 1 8.03 -17.04 -11.93
N ALA A 2 7.42 -16.62 -10.83
CA ALA A 2 6.23 -17.30 -10.31
C ALA A 2 5.04 -17.00 -11.23
N SER A 3 4.27 -18.03 -11.59
CA SER A 3 3.02 -17.89 -12.32
C SER A 3 1.84 -18.09 -11.38
N LEU A 4 0.78 -17.30 -11.58
CA LEU A 4 -0.49 -17.44 -10.87
C LEU A 4 -1.54 -17.90 -11.87
N GLN A 5 -2.20 -19.02 -11.57
CA GLN A 5 -3.32 -19.52 -12.36
C GLN A 5 -4.59 -19.46 -11.52
N ILE A 6 -5.63 -18.82 -12.04
CA ILE A 6 -6.96 -18.82 -11.44
C ILE A 6 -7.81 -19.83 -12.21
N ARG A 7 -8.29 -20.86 -11.52
CA ARG A 7 -9.20 -21.86 -12.09
C ARG A 7 -10.64 -21.47 -11.83
N GLU A 8 -11.54 -21.93 -12.71
CA GLU A 8 -12.99 -21.69 -12.59
C GLU A 8 -13.34 -20.20 -12.43
N LEU A 9 -12.64 -19.35 -13.18
CA LEU A 9 -12.88 -17.91 -13.15
C LEU A 9 -14.33 -17.65 -13.61
N PRO A 10 -15.14 -16.96 -12.80
CA PRO A 10 -16.51 -16.66 -13.20
C PRO A 10 -16.53 -15.87 -14.51
N GLU A 11 -17.42 -16.26 -15.41
CA GLU A 11 -17.52 -15.70 -16.77
C GLU A 11 -17.62 -14.17 -16.78
N HIS A 12 -18.39 -13.60 -15.86
CA HIS A 12 -18.55 -12.15 -15.74
C HIS A 12 -17.25 -11.43 -15.40
N VAL A 13 -16.38 -12.04 -14.57
CA VAL A 13 -15.06 -11.48 -14.22
C VAL A 13 -14.12 -11.54 -15.41
N TYR A 14 -14.12 -12.67 -16.12
CA TYR A 14 -13.33 -12.83 -17.35
C TYR A 14 -13.68 -11.75 -18.38
N ARG A 15 -14.97 -11.58 -18.68
CA ARG A 15 -15.45 -10.57 -19.64
C ARG A 15 -15.04 -9.16 -19.24
N MET A 16 -15.25 -8.80 -17.96
CA MET A 16 -14.85 -7.49 -17.46
C MET A 16 -13.34 -7.24 -17.66
N LEU A 17 -12.49 -8.23 -17.36
CA LEU A 17 -11.05 -8.12 -17.55
C LEU A 17 -10.68 -8.01 -19.04
N ALA A 18 -11.30 -8.83 -19.90
CA ALA A 18 -11.07 -8.81 -21.34
C ALA A 18 -11.46 -7.47 -21.97
N ASP A 19 -12.64 -6.94 -21.63
CA ASP A 19 -13.13 -5.66 -22.13
C ASP A 19 -12.23 -4.49 -21.71
N LYS A 20 -11.70 -4.53 -20.48
CA LYS A 20 -10.72 -3.54 -20.01
C LYS A 20 -9.39 -3.69 -20.73
N ALA A 21 -8.90 -4.92 -20.90
CA ALA A 21 -7.65 -5.20 -21.59
C ALA A 21 -7.69 -4.70 -23.04
N GLN A 22 -8.80 -4.91 -23.74
CA GLN A 22 -9.00 -4.41 -25.11
C GLN A 22 -9.01 -2.88 -25.17
N ARG A 23 -9.76 -2.22 -24.28
CA ARG A 23 -9.81 -0.75 -24.20
C ARG A 23 -8.44 -0.13 -23.96
N GLU A 24 -7.66 -0.75 -23.08
CA GLU A 24 -6.33 -0.29 -22.69
C GLU A 24 -5.21 -0.79 -23.62
N ARG A 25 -5.54 -1.57 -24.67
CA ARG A 25 -4.59 -2.22 -25.59
C ARG A 25 -3.51 -3.03 -24.87
N ARG A 26 -3.91 -3.77 -23.83
CA ARG A 26 -3.05 -4.65 -23.03
C ARG A 26 -3.43 -6.11 -23.24
N SER A 27 -2.49 -7.01 -22.93
CA SER A 27 -2.85 -8.43 -22.79
C SER A 27 -3.72 -8.65 -21.55
N LEU A 28 -4.48 -9.75 -21.52
CA LEU A 28 -5.31 -10.10 -20.37
C LEU A 28 -4.47 -10.26 -19.08
N ALA A 29 -3.28 -10.86 -19.20
CA ALA A 29 -2.35 -11.02 -18.09
C ALA A 29 -1.85 -9.67 -17.57
N GLN A 30 -1.49 -8.75 -18.47
CA GLN A 30 -1.08 -7.40 -18.10
C GLN A 30 -2.22 -6.64 -17.38
N GLN A 31 -3.45 -6.75 -17.89
CA GLN A 31 -4.60 -6.12 -17.24
C GLN A 31 -4.87 -6.72 -15.87
N ALA A 32 -4.75 -8.04 -15.70
CA ALA A 32 -4.90 -8.69 -14.40
C ALA A 32 -3.86 -8.19 -13.39
N ILE A 33 -2.60 -8.03 -13.79
CA ILE A 33 -1.54 -7.46 -12.94
C ILE A 33 -1.91 -6.04 -12.49
N VAL A 34 -2.35 -5.19 -13.42
CA VAL A 34 -2.76 -3.80 -13.11
C VAL A 34 -3.93 -3.76 -12.12
N GLU A 35 -4.94 -4.62 -12.28
CA GLU A 35 -6.06 -4.67 -11.33
C GLU A 35 -5.64 -5.19 -9.95
N LEU A 36 -4.73 -6.17 -9.89
CA LEU A 36 -4.17 -6.65 -8.62
C LEU A 36 -3.35 -5.57 -7.91
N ASP A 37 -2.55 -4.78 -8.65
CA ASP A 37 -1.72 -3.72 -8.08
C ASP A 37 -2.55 -2.52 -7.59
N LYS A 38 -3.68 -2.23 -8.25
CA LYS A 38 -4.63 -1.23 -7.73
C LYS A 38 -5.21 -1.63 -6.37
N LEU A 39 -5.40 -2.92 -6.11
CA LEU A 39 -5.89 -3.41 -4.81
C LEU A 39 -4.82 -3.24 -3.73
N THR A 40 -3.55 -3.55 -4.02
CA THR A 40 -2.44 -3.35 -3.08
C THR A 40 -2.23 -1.86 -2.77
N GLU A 41 -2.35 -0.98 -3.77
CA GLU A 41 -2.34 0.47 -3.56
C GLU A 41 -3.52 0.96 -2.72
N ALA A 42 -4.73 0.44 -2.97
CA ALA A 42 -5.92 0.80 -2.20
C ALA A 42 -5.82 0.35 -0.74
N GLU A 43 -5.27 -0.84 -0.49
CA GLU A 43 -4.96 -1.34 0.85
C GLU A 43 -3.87 -0.50 1.52
N GLY A 44 -2.79 -0.17 0.82
CA GLY A 44 -1.72 0.70 1.30
C GLY A 44 -2.22 2.10 1.66
N ARG A 45 -3.06 2.70 0.81
CA ARG A 45 -3.72 3.98 1.06
C ARG A 45 -4.64 3.90 2.27
N SER A 46 -5.45 2.85 2.38
CA SER A 46 -6.35 2.65 3.52
C SER A 46 -5.60 2.40 4.83
N ARG A 47 -4.49 1.67 4.78
CA ARG A 47 -3.60 1.47 5.94
C ARG A 47 -2.96 2.78 6.36
N ARG A 48 -2.42 3.56 5.40
CA ARG A 48 -1.86 4.88 5.66
C ARG A 48 -2.87 5.82 6.32
N LEU A 49 -4.09 5.89 5.77
CA LEU A 49 -5.15 6.73 6.35
C LEU A 49 -5.50 6.32 7.77
N ARG A 50 -5.58 5.01 8.06
CA ARG A 50 -5.76 4.49 9.42
C ARG A 50 -4.61 4.89 10.35
N THR A 51 -3.37 4.79 9.91
CA THR A 51 -2.20 5.22 10.69
C THR A 51 -2.23 6.73 10.96
N VAL A 52 -2.53 7.55 9.96
CA VAL A 52 -2.64 9.01 10.13
C VAL A 52 -3.75 9.36 11.12
N ALA A 53 -4.91 8.72 11.01
CA ALA A 53 -6.02 8.92 11.95
C ALA A 53 -5.63 8.51 13.38
N ALA A 54 -4.91 7.39 13.55
CA ALA A 54 -4.41 6.95 14.85
C ALA A 54 -3.39 7.93 15.44
N LEU A 55 -2.47 8.47 14.63
CA LEU A 55 -1.51 9.49 15.07
C LEU A 55 -2.22 10.80 15.46
N GLN A 56 -3.20 11.25 14.67
CA GLN A 56 -4.00 12.43 14.99
C GLN A 56 -4.80 12.25 16.29
N ALA A 57 -5.38 11.07 16.52
CA ALA A 57 -6.06 10.73 17.76
C ALA A 57 -5.09 10.75 18.95
N ALA A 58 -3.90 10.13 18.81
CA ALA A 58 -2.87 10.13 19.85
C ALA A 58 -2.40 11.57 20.21
N ILE A 59 -2.19 12.42 19.21
CA ILE A 59 -1.85 13.84 19.41
C ILE A 59 -2.99 14.57 20.15
N LYS A 60 -4.24 14.37 19.71
CA LYS A 60 -5.42 15.02 20.31
C LYS A 60 -5.63 14.60 21.77
N GLU A 61 -5.31 13.35 22.09
CA GLU A 61 -5.37 12.81 23.45
C GLU A 61 -4.15 13.20 24.31
N GLY A 62 -3.25 14.05 23.80
CA GLY A 62 -2.07 14.52 24.53
C GLY A 62 -1.00 13.43 24.73
N ARG A 63 -1.09 12.30 24.02
CA ARG A 63 -0.06 11.26 24.01
C ARG A 63 1.11 11.75 23.15
N SER A 64 2.02 12.48 23.79
CA SER A 64 3.29 12.86 23.17
C SER A 64 4.15 11.60 23.00
N VAL A 65 4.24 11.08 21.77
CA VAL A 65 5.31 10.14 21.36
C VAL A 65 6.57 10.93 21.00
N VAL A 66 6.84 12.02 21.71
CA VAL A 66 8.17 12.59 21.76
C VAL A 66 8.87 11.81 22.85
N THR A 67 9.55 10.72 22.47
CA THR A 67 10.72 10.31 23.25
C THR A 67 11.59 11.55 23.30
N ARG A 68 11.69 12.15 24.48
CA ARG A 68 12.56 13.28 24.73
C ARG A 68 13.98 12.78 24.50
N LEU A 69 14.45 12.84 23.27
CA LEU A 69 15.85 12.69 22.94
C LEU A 69 16.51 13.93 23.53
N GLU A 70 17.35 13.73 24.54
CA GLU A 70 18.14 14.82 25.05
C GLU A 70 19.11 15.25 23.95
N PRO A 71 19.29 16.56 23.69
CA PRO A 71 20.17 17.04 22.62
C PRO A 71 21.58 16.44 22.67
N ALA A 72 22.05 16.06 23.86
CA ALA A 72 23.31 15.39 24.07
C ALA A 72 23.43 14.01 23.38
N ASP A 73 22.31 13.28 23.22
CA ASP A 73 22.32 11.95 22.62
C ASP A 73 22.49 12.03 21.09
N ALA A 74 21.89 13.04 20.45
CA ALA A 74 22.09 13.32 19.02
C ALA A 74 23.53 13.76 18.69
N ILE A 75 24.18 14.48 19.61
CA ILE A 75 25.57 14.94 19.43
C ILE A 75 26.57 13.79 19.60
N ARG A 76 26.30 12.81 20.48
CA ARG A 76 27.17 11.63 20.65
C ARG A 76 27.18 10.73 19.41
N GLU A 77 26.01 10.48 18.82
CA GLU A 77 25.88 9.62 17.64
C GLU A 77 26.70 10.12 16.44
N ASP A 78 26.80 11.43 16.24
CA ASP A 78 27.60 12.05 15.16
C ASP A 78 29.11 11.94 15.39
N ARG A 79 29.53 11.77 16.65
CA ARG A 79 30.94 11.74 17.06
C ARG A 79 31.56 10.34 16.99
N ASP A 80 30.72 9.31 17.03
CA ASP A 80 31.12 7.89 16.98
C ASP A 80 31.13 7.32 15.54
N ARG A 81 31.00 8.18 14.51
CA ARG A 81 31.00 7.81 13.07
C ARG A 81 32.28 8.21 12.34
#